data_AF-A0A958ADZ0-F1
#
_entry.id   AF-A0A958ADZ0-F1
#
_cell.length_a   1.000
_cell.length_b   1.000
_cell.length_c   1.000
_cell.angle_alpha   90.00
_cell.angle_beta   90.00
_cell.angle_gamma   90.00
#
_symmetry.space_group_name_H-M   'P 1'
#
loop_
_entity.id
_entity.type
_entity.pdbx_description
1 polymer ?
#
loop_
_entity_poly.entity_id
_entity_poly.type
_entity_poly.pdbx_seq_one_letter_code
_entity_poly.pdbx_strand_id
1 'polypeptide(L)'
;IGFAEIIGKPDPEEYIDDRAWVKRFGGAGLPNRFSGLEAKPCGDMGNAVQIEIERPVNAELDEFLKPLGKINRDRSRPALGEIYLEGRPNQDWDALIVQAPEHSTTLRFTVLNPKQDMKRLTWYFKQQSTKFQTCIQCTACAAACPHGAITIKPEQRIYEIDQNVCTGCMECVTHFGSTGCLVAKSLSVFGSARDENIIPLVAVSH
;
A
#
# COMPACT_ATOMS: atom_id res chain seq x y z
N ILE A 1 17.28 -27.62 -1.33
CA ILE A 1 18.64 -27.11 -1.04
C ILE A 1 18.75 -25.60 -1.31
N GLY A 2 18.16 -25.05 -2.38
CA GLY A 2 18.36 -23.63 -2.76
C GLY A 2 17.79 -22.51 -1.86
N PHE A 3 16.72 -22.71 -1.07
CA PHE A 3 16.15 -21.60 -0.27
C PHE A 3 17.05 -21.18 0.91
N ALA A 4 17.76 -22.13 1.52
CA ALA A 4 18.62 -21.88 2.68
C ALA A 4 19.90 -21.11 2.30
N GLU A 5 20.48 -21.42 1.13
CA GLU A 5 21.63 -20.69 0.58
C GLU A 5 21.26 -19.25 0.19
N ILE A 6 20.07 -19.03 -0.36
CA ILE A 6 19.58 -17.69 -0.76
C ILE A 6 19.43 -16.72 0.42
N ILE A 7 19.10 -17.22 1.62
CA ILE A 7 18.88 -16.41 2.82
C ILE A 7 20.08 -16.39 3.79
N GLY A 8 21.20 -17.01 3.42
CA GLY A 8 22.46 -16.97 4.17
C GLY A 8 22.38 -17.48 5.62
N LYS A 9 21.58 -18.53 5.88
CA LYS A 9 21.47 -19.11 7.23
C LYS A 9 22.39 -20.34 7.40
N PRO A 10 23.25 -20.38 8.43
CA PRO A 10 24.02 -21.57 8.79
C PRO A 10 23.13 -22.70 9.36
N ASP A 11 23.71 -23.89 9.47
CA ASP A 11 23.12 -25.23 9.71
C ASP A 11 21.97 -25.28 10.77
N PRO A 12 20.97 -26.19 10.62
CA PRO A 12 19.75 -26.24 11.44
C PRO A 12 19.92 -26.43 12.95
N GLU A 13 21.10 -26.78 13.46
CA GLU A 13 21.32 -26.99 14.89
C GLU A 13 21.35 -25.66 15.67
N GLU A 14 21.74 -24.54 15.04
CA GLU A 14 21.71 -23.19 15.66
C GLU A 14 20.28 -22.59 15.70
N TYR A 15 19.31 -23.26 15.08
CA TYR A 15 17.94 -22.77 14.83
C TYR A 15 17.00 -22.88 16.05
N ILE A 16 17.35 -23.70 17.03
CA ILE A 16 16.45 -24.07 18.15
C ILE A 16 16.67 -23.18 19.39
N ASP A 17 17.90 -22.70 19.64
CA ASP A 17 18.22 -21.98 20.89
C ASP A 17 17.80 -20.50 20.89
N ASP A 18 17.74 -19.84 19.73
CA ASP A 18 17.63 -18.37 19.65
C ASP A 18 16.19 -17.82 19.58
N ARG A 19 15.16 -18.65 19.77
CA ARG A 19 13.74 -18.32 19.50
C ARG A 19 13.52 -17.66 18.13
N ALA A 20 14.38 -17.97 17.15
CA ALA A 20 14.38 -17.36 15.83
C ALA A 20 13.10 -17.66 15.02
N TRP A 21 12.31 -18.65 15.45
CA TRP A 21 10.98 -18.95 14.89
C TRP A 21 9.98 -17.80 15.08
N VAL A 22 10.17 -16.92 16.08
CA VAL A 22 9.34 -15.73 16.33
C VAL A 22 9.61 -14.60 15.31
N LYS A 23 10.77 -14.62 14.63
CA LYS A 23 11.19 -13.61 13.62
C LYS A 23 10.82 -14.01 12.18
N ARG A 24 9.86 -14.91 11.98
CA ARG A 24 9.40 -15.34 10.64
C ARG A 24 8.53 -14.25 9.97
N PHE A 25 9.15 -13.17 9.52
CA PHE A 25 8.56 -12.34 8.46
C PHE A 25 8.85 -13.04 7.12
N GLY A 26 7.83 -13.60 6.48
CA GLY A 26 7.95 -14.48 5.31
C GLY A 26 8.38 -13.82 3.99
N GLY A 27 9.13 -12.71 4.04
CA GLY A 27 9.58 -11.98 2.84
C GLY A 27 10.98 -12.35 2.35
N ALA A 28 11.74 -13.17 3.08
CA ALA A 28 13.10 -13.53 2.72
C ALA A 28 13.12 -14.45 1.46
N GLY A 29 13.82 -14.03 0.41
CA GLY A 29 14.03 -14.82 -0.81
C GLY A 29 12.95 -14.68 -1.90
N LEU A 30 11.97 -13.79 -1.75
CA LEU A 30 11.03 -13.47 -2.83
C LEU A 30 11.68 -12.48 -3.83
N PRO A 31 11.55 -12.69 -5.16
CA PRO A 31 12.16 -11.82 -6.17
C PRO A 31 11.58 -10.39 -6.16
N ASN A 32 10.41 -10.20 -5.54
CA ASN A 32 9.69 -8.93 -5.55
C ASN A 32 10.04 -8.09 -4.31
N ARG A 33 11.18 -7.40 -4.36
CA ARG A 33 11.58 -6.40 -3.36
C ARG A 33 10.70 -5.14 -3.50
N PHE A 34 10.00 -4.74 -2.44
CA PHE A 34 9.22 -3.49 -2.45
C PHE A 34 10.10 -2.30 -2.03
N SER A 35 10.37 -1.38 -2.97
CA SER A 35 11.16 -0.16 -2.78
C SER A 35 10.35 1.06 -2.32
N GLY A 36 9.02 0.93 -2.19
CA GLY A 36 8.14 2.06 -1.87
C GLY A 36 7.58 2.76 -3.12
N LEU A 37 6.47 3.46 -2.96
CA LEU A 37 5.88 4.31 -4.01
C LEU A 37 6.31 5.76 -3.85
N GLU A 38 6.62 6.42 -4.96
CA GLU A 38 6.85 7.86 -5.00
C GLU A 38 5.56 8.58 -5.37
N ALA A 39 5.23 9.67 -4.66
CA ALA A 39 4.08 10.51 -4.93
C ALA A 39 4.55 11.85 -5.49
N LYS A 40 4.06 12.21 -6.69
CA LYS A 40 4.47 13.43 -7.40
C LYS A 40 3.31 14.42 -7.46
N PRO A 41 3.49 15.70 -7.08
CA PRO A 41 2.49 16.74 -7.30
C PRO A 41 2.12 16.87 -8.78
N CYS A 42 0.85 17.14 -9.09
CA CYS A 42 0.39 17.39 -10.45
C CYS A 42 0.05 18.88 -10.65
N GLY A 43 0.87 19.57 -11.47
CA GLY A 43 0.66 20.98 -11.82
C GLY A 43 0.81 21.95 -10.65
N ASP A 44 0.43 23.21 -10.86
CA ASP A 44 0.67 24.29 -9.89
C ASP A 44 -0.31 24.31 -8.71
N MET A 45 -1.45 23.62 -8.81
CA MET A 45 -2.55 23.74 -7.84
C MET A 45 -2.42 22.86 -6.58
N GLY A 46 -1.38 22.03 -6.45
CA GLY A 46 -1.01 21.34 -5.20
C GLY A 46 -2.02 20.36 -4.57
N ASN A 47 -3.25 20.28 -5.10
CA ASN A 47 -4.35 19.45 -4.61
C ASN A 47 -4.49 18.12 -5.35
N ALA A 48 -3.59 17.86 -6.29
CA ALA A 48 -3.55 16.64 -7.08
C ALA A 48 -2.17 15.98 -6.98
N VAL A 49 -2.18 14.66 -6.87
CA VAL A 49 -0.98 13.83 -6.74
C VAL A 49 -1.12 12.62 -7.64
N GLN A 50 -0.01 12.25 -8.28
CA GLN A 50 0.13 11.06 -9.09
C GLN A 50 1.08 10.06 -8.44
N ILE A 51 0.75 8.78 -8.57
CA ILE A 51 1.55 7.63 -8.14
C ILE A 51 1.63 6.65 -9.30
N GLU A 52 2.83 6.13 -9.58
CA GLU A 52 3.03 4.98 -10.47
C GLU A 52 3.05 3.70 -9.64
N ILE A 53 2.39 2.66 -10.14
CA ILE A 53 2.36 1.31 -9.57
C ILE A 53 2.74 0.28 -10.64
N GLU A 54 3.14 -0.92 -10.24
CA GLU A 54 3.48 -1.99 -11.20
C GLU A 54 2.28 -2.87 -11.55
N ARG A 55 1.33 -2.99 -10.62
CA ARG A 55 0.10 -3.77 -10.81
C ARG A 55 -0.88 -2.98 -11.68
N PRO A 56 -1.31 -3.50 -12.85
CA PRO A 56 -2.32 -2.82 -13.65
C PRO A 56 -3.64 -2.63 -12.89
N VAL A 57 -4.27 -1.47 -13.07
CA VAL A 57 -5.59 -1.17 -12.49
C VAL A 57 -6.61 -2.21 -12.95
N ASN A 58 -7.39 -2.69 -11.99
CA ASN A 58 -8.52 -3.59 -12.19
C ASN A 58 -9.66 -3.21 -11.24
N ALA A 59 -10.80 -3.89 -11.36
CA ALA A 59 -12.00 -3.63 -10.55
C ALA A 59 -11.78 -3.76 -9.02
N GLU A 60 -10.73 -4.44 -8.56
CA GLU A 60 -10.46 -4.54 -7.13
C GLU A 60 -10.01 -3.21 -6.53
N LEU A 61 -9.42 -2.30 -7.32
CA LEU A 61 -8.91 -1.01 -6.85
C LEU A 61 -9.96 -0.24 -6.04
N ASP A 62 -11.21 -0.25 -6.47
CA ASP A 62 -12.36 0.34 -5.78
C ASP A 62 -12.40 -0.06 -4.29
N GLU A 63 -12.18 -1.34 -4.00
CA GLU A 63 -12.21 -1.88 -2.65
C GLU A 63 -11.06 -1.33 -1.78
N PHE A 64 -9.90 -1.06 -2.38
CA PHE A 64 -8.78 -0.41 -1.68
C PHE A 64 -9.02 1.08 -1.50
N LEU A 65 -9.89 1.73 -2.28
CA LEU A 65 -10.18 3.16 -2.15
C LEU A 65 -11.28 3.46 -1.12
N LYS A 66 -12.18 2.51 -0.84
CA LYS A 66 -13.29 2.67 0.13
C LYS A 66 -12.93 3.13 1.56
N PRO A 67 -11.72 2.89 2.11
CA PRO A 67 -11.33 3.52 3.37
C PRO A 67 -11.27 5.04 3.24
N LEU A 68 -10.82 5.58 2.09
CA LEU A 68 -10.64 7.00 1.83
C LEU A 68 -11.96 7.76 1.59
N GLY A 69 -13.08 7.06 1.40
CA GLY A 69 -14.39 7.67 1.23
C GLY A 69 -15.43 6.65 0.73
N LYS A 70 -16.69 7.06 0.67
CA LYS A 70 -17.77 6.24 0.08
C LYS A 70 -17.76 6.41 -1.43
N ILE A 71 -17.71 5.32 -2.19
CA ILE A 71 -17.78 5.42 -3.65
C ILE A 71 -19.20 5.86 -4.03
N ASN A 72 -19.29 6.98 -4.75
CA ASN A 72 -20.54 7.52 -5.27
C ASN A 72 -20.60 7.29 -6.78
N ARG A 73 -21.30 6.22 -7.19
CA ARG A 73 -21.37 5.79 -8.60
C ARG A 73 -22.06 6.80 -9.52
N ASP A 74 -22.98 7.61 -8.99
CA ASP A 74 -23.70 8.63 -9.76
C ASP A 74 -22.79 9.81 -10.12
N ARG A 75 -21.73 10.03 -9.33
CA ARG A 75 -20.75 11.11 -9.55
C ARG A 75 -19.46 10.62 -10.20
N SER A 76 -19.18 9.32 -10.14
CA SER A 76 -18.07 8.69 -10.87
C SER A 76 -18.28 8.78 -12.38
N ARG A 77 -17.18 8.71 -13.15
CA ARG A 77 -17.21 8.61 -14.61
C ARG A 77 -16.37 7.41 -15.06
N PRO A 78 -16.94 6.19 -15.03
CA PRO A 78 -16.19 4.96 -15.33
C PRO A 78 -15.57 4.96 -16.73
N ALA A 79 -16.24 5.56 -17.72
CA ALA A 79 -15.71 5.69 -19.09
C ALA A 79 -14.40 6.51 -19.18
N LEU A 80 -14.12 7.35 -18.17
CA LEU A 80 -12.89 8.14 -18.05
C LEU A 80 -11.93 7.56 -16.99
N GLY A 81 -12.27 6.41 -16.38
CA GLY A 81 -11.54 5.87 -15.23
C GLY A 81 -11.65 6.74 -13.97
N GLU A 82 -12.68 7.58 -13.84
CA GLU A 82 -12.85 8.46 -12.67
C GLU A 82 -13.74 7.82 -11.61
N ILE A 83 -13.21 7.69 -10.40
CA ILE A 83 -13.89 7.21 -9.20
C ILE A 83 -14.10 8.39 -8.25
N TYR A 84 -15.35 8.71 -7.96
CA TYR A 84 -15.71 9.74 -6.99
C TYR A 84 -15.87 9.13 -5.60
N LEU A 85 -15.11 9.65 -4.64
CA LEU A 85 -15.18 9.25 -3.22
C LEU A 85 -15.74 10.42 -2.41
N GLU A 86 -16.90 10.21 -1.80
CA GLU A 86 -17.48 11.14 -0.84
C GLU A 86 -16.83 10.94 0.54
N GLY A 87 -16.39 12.03 1.16
CA GLY A 87 -15.81 12.03 2.48
C GLY A 87 -16.79 11.53 3.54
N ARG A 88 -16.27 10.88 4.57
CA ARG A 88 -17.04 10.40 5.72
C ARG A 88 -16.96 11.43 6.87
N PRO A 89 -17.90 11.43 7.83
CA PRO A 89 -17.91 12.41 8.93
C PRO A 89 -16.60 12.50 9.75
N ASN A 90 -15.86 11.40 9.84
CA ASN A 90 -14.59 11.31 10.59
C ASN A 90 -13.36 11.65 9.73
N GLN A 91 -13.54 12.22 8.54
CA GLN A 91 -12.48 12.56 7.61
C GLN A 91 -12.42 14.06 7.38
N ASP A 92 -11.20 14.58 7.23
CA ASP A 92 -10.96 16.02 7.07
C ASP A 92 -11.02 16.49 5.60
N TRP A 93 -11.62 15.70 4.71
CA TRP A 93 -11.79 16.02 3.30
C TRP A 93 -13.24 15.76 2.89
N ASP A 94 -13.80 16.64 2.06
CA ASP A 94 -15.20 16.52 1.63
C ASP A 94 -15.35 15.48 0.52
N ALA A 95 -14.39 15.43 -0.41
CA ALA A 95 -14.41 14.48 -1.50
C ALA A 95 -13.08 14.36 -2.24
N LEU A 96 -12.91 13.21 -2.87
CA LEU A 96 -11.76 12.87 -3.71
C LEU A 96 -12.24 12.44 -5.10
N ILE A 97 -11.44 12.75 -6.11
CA ILE A 97 -11.54 12.14 -7.43
C ILE A 97 -10.27 11.34 -7.66
N VAL A 98 -10.42 10.03 -7.91
CA VAL A 98 -9.31 9.16 -8.32
C VAL A 98 -9.47 8.86 -9.80
N GLN A 99 -8.49 9.24 -10.61
CA GLN A 99 -8.38 8.86 -12.01
C GLN A 99 -7.45 7.64 -12.10
N ALA A 100 -8.02 6.53 -12.53
CA ALA A 100 -7.36 5.23 -12.66
C ALA A 100 -7.99 4.47 -13.83
N PRO A 101 -7.61 4.75 -15.09
CA PRO A 101 -8.09 4.00 -16.24
C PRO A 101 -7.76 2.51 -16.11
N GLU A 102 -8.66 1.64 -16.56
CA GLU A 102 -8.46 0.19 -16.53
C GLU A 102 -7.17 -0.20 -17.27
N HIS A 103 -6.43 -1.17 -16.72
CA HIS A 103 -5.12 -1.62 -17.19
C HIS A 103 -3.99 -0.60 -17.15
N SER A 104 -4.24 0.64 -16.72
CA SER A 104 -3.17 1.62 -16.52
C SER A 104 -2.32 1.29 -15.28
N THR A 105 -1.13 1.87 -15.20
CA THR A 105 -0.22 1.77 -14.05
C THR A 105 -0.11 3.09 -13.28
N THR A 106 -0.94 4.06 -13.64
CA THR A 106 -0.88 5.42 -13.13
C THR A 106 -2.15 5.72 -12.37
N LEU A 107 -2.00 6.09 -11.10
CA LEU A 107 -3.09 6.52 -10.25
C LEU A 107 -2.93 8.02 -9.97
N ARG A 108 -3.95 8.81 -10.28
CA ARG A 108 -3.99 10.22 -9.88
C ARG A 108 -5.14 10.45 -8.93
N PHE A 109 -4.88 11.04 -7.77
CA PHE A 109 -5.94 11.51 -6.90
C PHE A 109 -5.96 13.04 -6.82
N THR A 110 -7.15 13.60 -6.71
CA THR A 110 -7.41 15.03 -6.57
C THR A 110 -8.34 15.25 -5.40
N VAL A 111 -8.01 16.21 -4.54
CA VAL A 111 -8.86 16.62 -3.42
C VAL A 111 -9.69 17.81 -3.83
N LEU A 112 -11.00 17.68 -3.63
CA LEU A 112 -11.93 18.77 -3.85
C LEU A 112 -11.95 19.65 -2.59
N ASN A 113 -11.71 20.95 -2.77
CA ASN A 113 -11.70 21.96 -1.70
C ASN A 113 -10.80 21.55 -0.50
N PRO A 114 -9.47 21.45 -0.70
CA PRO A 114 -8.56 21.05 0.38
C PRO A 114 -8.64 22.04 1.55
N LYS A 115 -9.02 21.53 2.73
CA LYS A 115 -9.17 22.33 3.97
C LYS A 115 -7.86 22.51 4.75
N GLN A 116 -6.87 21.67 4.47
CA GLN A 116 -5.59 21.61 5.19
C GLN A 116 -4.48 21.03 4.30
N ASP A 117 -3.26 20.97 4.82
CA ASP A 117 -2.11 20.36 4.16
C ASP A 117 -2.43 18.91 3.73
N MET A 118 -2.12 18.62 2.47
CA MET A 118 -2.41 17.37 1.78
C MET A 118 -1.57 16.18 2.27
N LYS A 119 -0.49 16.41 3.03
CA LYS A 119 0.46 15.37 3.48
C LYS A 119 -0.20 14.10 4.00
N ARG A 120 -1.17 14.23 4.91
CA ARG A 120 -1.78 13.06 5.57
C ARG A 120 -2.61 12.24 4.58
N LEU A 121 -3.33 12.90 3.68
CA LEU A 121 -4.17 12.24 2.69
C LEU A 121 -3.33 11.64 1.56
N THR A 122 -2.29 12.34 1.10
CA THR A 122 -1.27 11.78 0.20
C THR A 122 -0.65 10.52 0.79
N TRP A 123 -0.40 10.52 2.10
CA TRP A 123 0.11 9.35 2.80
C TRP A 123 -0.89 8.19 2.80
N TYR A 124 -2.17 8.42 3.16
CA TYR A 124 -3.19 7.36 3.10
C TYR A 124 -3.39 6.80 1.70
N PHE A 125 -3.40 7.67 0.67
CA PHE A 125 -3.51 7.25 -0.72
C PHE A 125 -2.33 6.35 -1.11
N LYS A 126 -1.09 6.77 -0.79
CA LYS A 126 0.11 5.95 -0.99
C LYS A 126 0.02 4.59 -0.29
N GLN A 127 -0.51 4.53 0.93
CA GLN A 127 -0.69 3.27 1.65
C GLN A 127 -1.67 2.34 0.94
N GLN A 128 -2.81 2.86 0.49
CA GLN A 128 -3.79 2.06 -0.22
C GLN A 128 -3.29 1.61 -1.60
N SER A 129 -2.54 2.43 -2.32
CA SER A 129 -1.88 2.04 -3.58
C SER A 129 -0.82 0.96 -3.35
N THR A 130 -0.02 1.08 -2.28
CA THR A 130 0.97 0.06 -1.87
C THR A 130 0.29 -1.25 -1.54
N LYS A 131 -0.82 -1.18 -0.80
CA LYS A 131 -1.62 -2.34 -0.42
C LYS A 131 -2.22 -3.00 -1.66
N PHE A 132 -2.77 -2.24 -2.61
CA PHE A 132 -3.27 -2.77 -3.88
C PHE A 132 -2.17 -3.48 -4.66
N GLN A 133 -0.98 -2.89 -4.79
CA GLN A 133 0.15 -3.48 -5.51
C GLN A 133 0.65 -4.79 -4.89
N THR A 134 0.66 -4.88 -3.56
CA THR A 134 1.28 -6.00 -2.83
C THR A 134 0.28 -7.00 -2.25
N CYS A 135 -1.02 -6.81 -2.46
CA CYS A 135 -2.05 -7.62 -1.80
C CYS A 135 -1.96 -9.09 -2.23
N ILE A 136 -1.72 -9.97 -1.26
CA ILE A 136 -1.86 -11.42 -1.41
C ILE A 136 -3.06 -11.96 -0.59
N GLN A 137 -3.99 -11.10 -0.21
CA GLN A 137 -5.17 -11.45 0.60
C GLN A 137 -4.82 -12.13 1.95
N CYS A 138 -3.72 -11.70 2.59
CA CYS A 138 -3.20 -12.24 3.86
C CYS A 138 -4.07 -12.03 5.13
N THR A 139 -5.30 -11.53 4.98
CA THR A 139 -6.30 -11.26 6.04
C THR A 139 -5.92 -10.27 7.16
N ALA A 140 -4.66 -9.82 7.26
CA ALA A 140 -4.21 -8.94 8.34
C ALA A 140 -5.01 -7.64 8.48
N CYS A 141 -5.37 -7.00 7.36
CA CYS A 141 -6.15 -5.76 7.40
C CYS A 141 -7.61 -5.98 7.83
N ALA A 142 -8.17 -7.17 7.60
CA ALA A 142 -9.50 -7.51 8.10
C ALA A 142 -9.47 -7.70 9.61
N ALA A 143 -8.43 -8.36 10.14
CA ALA A 143 -8.20 -8.47 11.58
C ALA A 143 -7.97 -7.10 12.26
N ALA A 144 -7.33 -6.16 11.56
CA ALA A 144 -7.11 -4.80 12.06
C ALA A 144 -8.36 -3.90 12.00
N CYS A 145 -9.44 -4.32 11.30
CA CYS A 145 -10.63 -3.49 11.17
C CYS A 145 -11.52 -3.63 12.41
N PRO A 146 -11.68 -2.59 13.25
CA PRO A 146 -12.48 -2.69 14.48
C PRO A 146 -13.99 -2.82 14.23
N HIS A 147 -14.45 -2.53 13.00
CA HIS A 147 -15.86 -2.57 12.61
C HIS A 147 -16.23 -3.82 11.81
N GLY A 148 -15.27 -4.72 11.52
CA GLY A 148 -15.53 -5.91 10.71
C GLY A 148 -15.97 -5.59 9.27
N ALA A 149 -15.60 -4.43 8.73
CA ALA A 149 -16.05 -3.97 7.42
C ALA A 149 -15.38 -4.67 6.22
N ILE A 150 -14.36 -5.50 6.45
CA ILE A 150 -13.52 -6.08 5.40
C ILE A 150 -13.72 -7.60 5.35
N THR A 151 -14.15 -8.10 4.20
CA THR A 151 -14.28 -9.53 3.90
C THR A 151 -13.16 -9.96 2.96
N ILE A 152 -12.43 -11.02 3.34
CA ILE A 152 -11.37 -11.61 2.51
C ILE A 152 -11.60 -13.11 2.44
N LYS A 153 -11.73 -13.65 1.22
CA LYS A 153 -11.84 -15.09 0.93
C LYS A 153 -10.84 -15.45 -0.19
N PRO A 154 -9.60 -15.82 0.16
CA PRO A 154 -8.52 -16.04 -0.81
C PRO A 154 -8.86 -17.05 -1.92
N GLU A 155 -9.55 -18.12 -1.56
CA GLU A 155 -9.96 -19.23 -2.43
C GLU A 155 -10.95 -18.77 -3.51
N GLN A 156 -11.73 -17.74 -3.20
CA GLN A 156 -12.71 -17.13 -4.10
C GLN A 156 -12.18 -15.83 -4.74
N ARG A 157 -10.94 -15.45 -4.43
CA ARG A 157 -10.33 -14.15 -4.78
C ARG A 157 -11.18 -12.95 -4.37
N ILE A 158 -11.90 -13.05 -3.26
CA ILE A 158 -12.73 -11.96 -2.76
C ILE A 158 -11.92 -11.11 -1.79
N TYR A 159 -11.84 -9.81 -2.08
CA TYR A 159 -11.46 -8.76 -1.14
C TYR A 159 -12.53 -7.68 -1.29
N GLU A 160 -13.33 -7.47 -0.26
CA GLU A 160 -14.46 -6.53 -0.29
C GLU A 160 -14.50 -5.73 1.00
N ILE A 161 -14.75 -4.43 0.87
CA ILE A 161 -15.06 -3.53 1.98
C ILE A 161 -16.52 -3.11 1.86
N ASP A 162 -17.32 -3.42 2.88
CA ASP A 162 -18.67 -2.89 2.97
C ASP A 162 -18.59 -1.39 3.30
N GLN A 163 -18.93 -0.56 2.32
CA GLN A 163 -18.85 0.89 2.46
C GLN A 163 -19.90 1.49 3.40
N ASN A 164 -20.94 0.74 3.78
CA ASN A 164 -21.95 1.14 4.75
C ASN A 164 -21.52 0.81 6.18
N VAL A 165 -20.66 -0.20 6.37
CA VAL A 165 -20.07 -0.54 7.68
C VAL A 165 -18.77 0.22 7.92
N CYS A 166 -17.98 0.46 6.87
CA CYS A 166 -16.72 1.19 6.98
C CYS A 166 -16.96 2.65 7.44
N THR A 167 -16.42 3.01 8.60
CA THR A 167 -16.53 4.37 9.18
C THR A 167 -15.47 5.34 8.65
N GLY A 168 -14.46 4.85 7.93
CA GLY A 168 -13.31 5.64 7.51
C GLY A 168 -12.30 5.94 8.63
N CYS A 169 -12.27 5.12 9.69
CA CYS A 169 -11.36 5.31 10.84
C CYS A 169 -9.85 5.13 10.53
N MET A 170 -9.49 4.68 9.33
CA MET A 170 -8.12 4.46 8.87
C MET A 170 -7.29 3.39 9.59
N GLU A 171 -7.82 2.68 10.59
CA GLU A 171 -7.06 1.64 11.31
C GLU A 171 -6.43 0.59 10.37
N CYS A 172 -7.19 0.09 9.40
CA CYS A 172 -6.69 -0.90 8.42
C CYS A 172 -5.62 -0.35 7.46
N VAL A 173 -5.43 0.98 7.43
CA VAL A 173 -4.46 1.73 6.61
C VAL A 173 -3.22 2.07 7.43
N THR A 174 -3.39 2.40 8.71
CA THR A 174 -2.32 2.92 9.59
C THR A 174 -1.63 1.85 10.43
N HIS A 175 -2.32 0.75 10.74
CA HIS A 175 -1.86 -0.27 11.69
C HIS A 175 -0.48 -0.87 11.34
N PHE A 176 -0.14 -0.94 10.05
CA PHE A 176 1.11 -1.56 9.58
C PHE A 176 2.28 -0.56 9.44
N GLY A 177 2.15 0.66 9.96
CA GLY A 177 3.20 1.67 9.93
C GLY A 177 3.36 2.33 8.55
N SER A 178 4.58 2.69 8.19
CA SER A 178 4.88 3.53 7.02
C SER A 178 4.58 2.89 5.65
N THR A 179 4.29 1.58 5.60
CA THR A 179 3.94 0.84 4.37
C THR A 179 2.46 0.46 4.29
N GLY A 180 1.68 0.66 5.36
CA GLY A 180 0.22 0.48 5.36
C GLY A 180 -0.29 -0.93 5.04
N CYS A 181 0.61 -1.88 4.82
CA CYS A 181 0.34 -3.26 4.46
C CYS A 181 1.39 -4.17 5.11
N LEU A 182 0.94 -5.24 5.78
CA LEU A 182 1.82 -6.24 6.41
C LEU A 182 2.78 -6.89 5.39
N VAL A 183 2.28 -7.15 4.18
CA VAL A 183 3.04 -7.79 3.11
C VAL A 183 4.12 -6.84 2.62
N ALA A 184 3.76 -5.59 2.28
CA ALA A 184 4.73 -4.57 1.90
C ALA A 184 5.78 -4.33 2.98
N LYS A 185 5.37 -4.27 4.25
CA LYS A 185 6.30 -4.16 5.39
C LYS A 185 7.30 -5.31 5.42
N SER A 186 6.82 -6.54 5.22
CA SER A 186 7.67 -7.72 5.17
C SER A 186 8.67 -7.65 4.01
N LEU A 187 8.24 -7.21 2.83
CA LEU A 187 9.09 -7.07 1.64
C LEU A 187 10.13 -5.93 1.78
N SER A 188 9.80 -4.84 2.47
CA SER A 188 10.73 -3.73 2.70
C SER A 188 11.88 -4.07 3.65
N VAL A 189 11.64 -4.90 4.67
CA VAL A 189 12.68 -5.31 5.65
C VAL A 189 13.81 -6.11 4.98
N PHE A 190 13.50 -6.89 3.95
CA PHE A 190 14.50 -7.66 3.20
C PHE A 190 15.10 -6.89 2.02
N GLY A 191 14.55 -5.73 1.68
CA GLY A 191 15.17 -4.83 0.71
C GLY A 191 16.43 -4.14 1.25
N SER A 192 16.57 -3.92 2.55
CA SER A 192 17.69 -3.15 3.12
C SER A 192 18.97 -3.95 3.38
N ALA A 193 19.08 -5.21 2.94
CA ALA A 193 20.31 -6.00 3.09
C ALA A 193 21.38 -5.55 2.06
N ARG A 194 22.21 -4.59 2.50
CA ARG A 194 23.60 -4.26 2.11
C ARG A 194 23.99 -4.30 0.63
N ASP A 195 24.06 -3.12 0.03
CA ASP A 195 25.02 -2.79 -1.03
C ASP A 195 26.38 -2.45 -0.36
N GLU A 196 27.09 -3.46 0.14
CA GLU A 196 28.50 -3.33 0.56
C GLU A 196 29.38 -3.75 -0.64
N ASN A 197 29.45 -2.92 -1.68
CA ASN A 197 30.49 -2.99 -2.72
C ASN A 197 30.68 -1.66 -3.47
N ILE A 198 30.66 -0.53 -2.75
CA ILE A 198 31.23 0.72 -3.25
C ILE A 198 32.54 0.94 -2.51
N ILE A 199 33.64 0.63 -3.20
CA ILE A 199 35.00 1.04 -2.81
C ILE A 199 34.99 2.58 -2.75
N PRO A 200 35.29 3.23 -1.62
CA PRO A 200 35.41 4.67 -1.59
C PRO A 200 36.66 5.07 -2.39
N LEU A 201 36.46 5.75 -3.51
CA LEU A 201 37.51 6.48 -4.20
C LEU A 201 38.04 7.56 -3.25
N VAL A 202 39.23 7.30 -2.72
CA VAL A 202 40.02 8.21 -1.90
C VAL A 202 40.31 9.45 -2.74
N ALA A 203 39.91 10.62 -2.23
CA ALA A 203 40.33 11.90 -2.76
C ALA A 203 41.86 12.03 -2.63
N VAL A 204 42.56 12.11 -3.75
CA VAL A 204 43.95 12.55 -3.78
C VAL A 204 43.95 14.02 -4.17
N SER A 205 44.09 14.87 -3.15
CA SER A 205 44.50 16.26 -3.29
C SER A 205 45.98 16.33 -3.70
N HIS A 206 46.29 17.08 -4.76
CA HIS A 206 47.57 17.76 -4.97
C HIS A 206 47.25 19.17 -5.46
#